data_AF-A0A7X8XPJ8-F1
#
_entry.id   AF-A0A7X8XPJ8-F1
#
_cell.length_a   1.000
_cell.length_b   1.000
_cell.length_c   1.000
_cell.angle_alpha   90.00
_cell.angle_beta   90.00
_cell.angle_gamma   90.00
#
_symmetry.space_group_name_H-M   'P 1'
#
loop_
_entity.id
_entity.type
_entity.pdbx_description
1 polymer ?
#
loop_
_entity_poly.entity_id
_entity_poly.type
_entity_poly.pdbx_seq_one_letter_code
_entity_poly.pdbx_strand_id
1 'polypeptide(L)'
;MKRYRQLVTVGIVAILLFASCATGGSRRVEHRPIQLMGGPNAMVISVDAEREAQLLEAVLGDMGSLADRISRVSIAMTPHSDAYPISLEDAQLWAVIEGDFPRFLVNSALIYVPGFKRQEASDGRTYFTQKDGNLSVRAVGNNSLIVTTGDYEEAYRSYRSRDPLIDEEIATLMESSSIALWAEEPKTFFELGLELPQEIFLQADSVLFLLDHDEADQYWVDAYITMKGAKEANTLSQMVRSGYVARLRREKQTVNIAALREMFLLDDLQVIIRQMELQDQELAQLKESLVGIL
;
A
#
# COMPACT_ATOMS: atom_id res chain seq x y z
N MET A 1 -34.49 -5.08 58.53
CA MET A 1 -33.57 -4.36 57.62
C MET A 1 -32.21 -5.04 57.37
N LYS A 2 -31.61 -5.82 58.28
CA LYS A 2 -30.30 -6.48 58.04
C LYS A 2 -30.31 -7.67 57.05
N ARG A 3 -31.43 -8.39 56.91
CA ARG A 3 -31.54 -9.57 56.02
C ARG A 3 -31.72 -9.24 54.53
N TYR A 4 -32.29 -8.08 54.19
CA TYR A 4 -32.48 -7.66 52.79
C TYR A 4 -31.18 -7.19 52.13
N ARG A 5 -30.26 -6.60 52.92
CA ARG A 5 -28.93 -6.21 52.45
C ARG A 5 -28.09 -7.43 52.05
N GLN A 6 -28.17 -8.55 52.76
CA GLN A 6 -27.38 -9.76 52.45
C GLN A 6 -27.86 -10.45 51.16
N LEU A 7 -29.16 -10.43 50.85
CA LEU A 7 -29.69 -11.00 49.61
C LEU A 7 -29.30 -10.18 48.36
N VAL A 8 -29.23 -8.85 48.49
CA VAL A 8 -28.80 -7.98 47.37
C VAL A 8 -27.30 -8.12 47.10
N THR A 9 -26.45 -8.27 48.13
CA THR A 9 -25.01 -8.48 47.91
C THR A 9 -24.70 -9.83 47.29
N VAL A 10 -25.42 -10.90 47.67
CA VAL A 10 -25.23 -12.24 47.08
C VAL A 10 -25.74 -12.27 45.62
N GLY A 11 -26.82 -11.56 45.30
CA GLY A 11 -27.30 -11.42 43.92
C GLY A 11 -26.34 -10.67 43.00
N ILE A 12 -25.72 -9.59 43.48
CA ILE A 12 -24.75 -8.79 42.69
C ILE A 12 -23.44 -9.56 42.47
N VAL A 13 -22.98 -10.34 43.46
CA VAL A 13 -21.77 -11.17 43.32
C VAL A 13 -22.01 -12.36 42.38
N ALA A 14 -23.21 -12.95 42.36
CA ALA A 14 -23.55 -14.01 41.41
C ALA A 14 -23.62 -13.47 39.96
N ILE A 15 -24.17 -12.27 39.75
CA ILE A 15 -24.21 -11.63 38.41
C ILE A 15 -22.80 -11.28 37.92
N LEU A 16 -21.90 -10.85 38.81
CA LEU A 16 -20.50 -10.59 38.47
C LEU A 16 -19.71 -11.88 38.15
N LEU A 17 -20.03 -13.00 38.80
CA LEU A 17 -19.36 -14.28 38.55
C LEU A 17 -19.83 -14.97 37.25
N PHE A 18 -21.08 -14.75 36.80
CA PHE A 18 -21.55 -15.25 35.50
C PHE A 18 -21.22 -14.32 34.32
N ALA A 19 -20.82 -13.07 34.56
CA ALA A 19 -20.27 -12.19 33.53
C ALA A 19 -18.79 -12.49 33.18
N SER A 20 -18.10 -13.30 33.99
CA SER A 20 -16.67 -13.62 33.79
C SER A 20 -16.41 -14.93 33.01
N CYS A 21 -17.46 -15.54 32.45
CA CYS A 21 -17.34 -16.61 31.44
C CYS A 21 -17.64 -16.07 30.03
N ALA A 22 -17.00 -14.96 29.65
CA ALA A 22 -16.79 -14.67 28.25
C ALA A 22 -15.50 -15.41 27.85
N THR A 23 -15.70 -16.61 27.32
CA THR A 23 -14.78 -17.34 26.43
C THR A 23 -13.65 -16.48 25.90
N GLY A 24 -12.42 -16.78 26.34
CA GLY A 24 -11.21 -16.38 25.65
C GLY A 24 -11.19 -17.00 24.25
N GLY A 25 -11.97 -16.42 23.33
CA GLY A 25 -11.68 -16.55 21.92
C GLY A 25 -10.33 -15.88 21.73
N SER A 26 -9.36 -16.62 21.18
CA SER A 26 -8.13 -16.00 20.71
C SER A 26 -8.52 -14.74 19.94
N ARG A 27 -8.03 -13.59 20.40
CA ARG A 27 -8.23 -12.32 19.72
C ARG A 27 -7.52 -12.52 18.38
N ARG A 28 -8.31 -12.83 17.35
CA ARG A 28 -7.82 -13.12 16.01
C ARG A 28 -7.01 -11.91 15.57
N VAL A 29 -5.74 -12.12 15.24
CA VAL A 29 -4.92 -11.04 14.67
C VAL A 29 -5.54 -10.76 13.32
N GLU A 30 -6.15 -9.58 13.19
CA GLU A 30 -6.65 -9.08 11.93
C GLU A 30 -5.43 -8.50 11.20
N HIS A 31 -5.08 -9.09 10.06
CA HIS A 31 -3.97 -8.59 9.24
C HIS A 31 -4.32 -7.19 8.73
N ARG A 32 -3.30 -6.36 8.57
CA ARG A 32 -3.45 -5.03 7.97
C ARG A 32 -3.81 -5.19 6.49
N PRO A 33 -4.65 -4.33 5.90
CA PRO A 33 -5.11 -4.52 4.53
C PRO A 33 -3.97 -4.70 3.51
N ILE A 34 -2.87 -3.97 3.69
CA ILE A 34 -1.68 -4.07 2.85
C ILE A 34 -1.03 -5.45 2.88
N GLN A 35 -1.09 -6.16 4.01
CA GLN A 35 -0.54 -7.52 4.12
C GLN A 35 -1.30 -8.53 3.27
N LEU A 36 -2.54 -8.21 2.88
CA LEU A 36 -3.40 -9.06 2.08
C LEU A 36 -3.33 -8.70 0.59
N MET A 37 -2.52 -7.69 0.25
CA MET A 37 -2.25 -7.22 -1.10
C MET A 37 -0.97 -7.85 -1.61
N GLY A 38 -0.95 -8.26 -2.88
CA GLY A 38 0.27 -8.74 -3.53
C GLY A 38 0.18 -10.15 -4.09
N GLY A 39 1.33 -10.83 -4.09
CA GLY A 39 1.60 -12.09 -4.75
C GLY A 39 2.57 -11.93 -5.93
N PRO A 40 3.00 -13.04 -6.54
CA PRO A 40 4.01 -13.01 -7.60
C PRO A 40 3.58 -12.12 -8.77
N ASN A 41 4.49 -11.24 -9.19
CA ASN A 41 4.30 -10.25 -10.27
C ASN A 41 3.22 -9.18 -9.99
N ALA A 42 2.61 -9.16 -8.80
CA ALA A 42 1.74 -8.07 -8.38
C ALA A 42 2.58 -6.96 -7.73
N MET A 43 2.16 -5.73 -7.97
CA MET A 43 2.75 -4.55 -7.38
C MET A 43 1.79 -3.95 -6.37
N VAL A 44 2.29 -3.64 -5.18
CA VAL A 44 1.52 -3.04 -4.10
C VAL A 44 2.05 -1.63 -3.87
N ILE A 45 1.15 -0.65 -3.93
CA ILE A 45 1.43 0.75 -3.69
C ILE A 45 0.67 1.16 -2.44
N SER A 46 1.29 1.89 -1.52
CA SER A 46 0.63 2.48 -0.36
C SER A 46 0.96 3.97 -0.27
N VAL A 47 -0.04 4.79 0.01
CA VAL A 47 0.09 6.25 0.08
C VAL A 47 -0.57 6.73 1.38
N ASP A 48 0.21 7.44 2.19
CA ASP A 48 -0.28 8.15 3.37
C ASP A 48 -1.03 9.41 2.95
N ALA A 49 -2.33 9.50 3.25
CA ALA A 49 -3.12 10.62 2.76
C ALA A 49 -2.84 11.93 3.50
N GLU A 50 -2.36 11.88 4.74
CA GLU A 50 -2.01 13.08 5.50
C GLU A 50 -0.68 13.66 5.00
N ARG A 51 0.31 12.81 4.74
CA ARG A 51 1.62 13.23 4.25
C ARG A 51 1.59 13.60 2.76
N GLU A 52 0.76 12.92 1.98
CA GLU A 52 0.62 13.12 0.52
C GLU A 52 -0.70 13.80 0.13
N ALA A 53 -1.13 14.80 0.92
CA ALA A 53 -2.39 15.50 0.69
C ALA A 53 -2.49 16.10 -0.73
N GLN A 54 -1.42 16.69 -1.25
CA GLN A 54 -1.40 17.27 -2.60
C GLN A 54 -1.59 16.22 -3.69
N LEU A 55 -1.03 15.03 -3.51
CA LEU A 55 -1.23 13.91 -4.44
C LEU A 55 -2.69 13.47 -4.43
N LEU A 56 -3.30 13.36 -3.24
CA LEU A 56 -4.71 12.97 -3.10
C LEU A 56 -5.65 14.05 -3.64
N GLU A 57 -5.33 15.33 -3.46
CA GLU A 57 -6.08 16.44 -4.08
C GLU A 57 -6.02 16.38 -5.61
N ALA A 58 -4.86 16.05 -6.19
CA ALA A 58 -4.72 15.90 -7.64
C ALA A 58 -5.58 14.75 -8.20
N VAL A 59 -5.71 13.66 -7.45
CA VAL A 59 -6.53 12.49 -7.81
C VAL A 59 -8.03 12.78 -7.66
N LEU A 60 -8.42 13.34 -6.51
CA LEU A 60 -9.83 13.50 -6.12
C LEU A 60 -10.45 14.79 -6.66
N GLY A 61 -9.64 15.74 -7.12
CA GLY A 61 -10.07 17.03 -7.65
C GLY A 61 -10.98 17.78 -6.67
N ASP A 62 -12.16 18.18 -7.14
CA ASP A 62 -13.14 18.94 -6.35
C ASP A 62 -13.74 18.15 -5.16
N MET A 63 -13.40 16.85 -5.00
CA MET A 63 -13.85 16.02 -3.88
C MET A 63 -12.99 16.17 -2.62
N GLY A 64 -12.28 17.29 -2.41
CA GLY A 64 -11.34 17.48 -1.29
C GLY A 64 -11.86 17.09 0.10
N SER A 65 -13.15 17.28 0.40
CA SER A 65 -13.75 16.81 1.68
C SER A 65 -13.73 15.29 1.89
N LEU A 66 -13.56 14.52 0.82
CA LEU A 66 -13.35 13.07 0.85
C LEU A 66 -11.89 12.75 1.15
N ALA A 67 -10.94 13.54 0.64
CA ALA A 67 -9.51 13.41 0.91
C ALA A 67 -9.24 13.50 2.42
N ASP A 68 -9.85 14.49 3.11
CA ASP A 68 -9.76 14.67 4.56
C ASP A 68 -10.21 13.46 5.40
N ARG A 69 -10.98 12.55 4.78
CA ARG A 69 -11.52 11.36 5.45
C ARG A 69 -10.69 10.12 5.16
N ILE A 70 -9.76 10.18 4.20
CA ILE A 70 -8.83 9.11 3.88
C ILE A 70 -7.64 9.22 4.82
N SER A 71 -7.24 8.10 5.42
CA SER A 71 -5.98 7.99 6.14
C SER A 71 -4.89 7.38 5.28
N ARG A 72 -5.23 6.37 4.47
CA ARG A 72 -4.28 5.65 3.62
C ARG A 72 -4.96 5.03 2.42
N VAL A 73 -4.29 5.05 1.28
CA VAL A 73 -4.71 4.33 0.07
C VAL A 73 -3.71 3.24 -0.20
N SER A 74 -4.16 1.99 -0.25
CA SER A 74 -3.31 0.86 -0.65
C SER A 74 -3.90 0.21 -1.89
N ILE A 75 -3.08 -0.02 -2.91
CA ILE A 75 -3.47 -0.53 -4.22
C ILE A 75 -2.60 -1.74 -4.55
N ALA A 76 -3.23 -2.83 -4.95
CA ALA A 76 -2.58 -3.93 -5.63
C ALA A 76 -2.90 -3.88 -7.12
N MET A 77 -1.85 -3.94 -7.93
CA MET A 77 -1.89 -3.92 -9.37
C MET A 77 -1.27 -5.19 -9.93
N THR A 78 -2.03 -5.92 -10.72
CA THR A 78 -1.57 -7.11 -11.43
C THR A 78 -1.54 -6.81 -12.92
N PRO A 79 -0.35 -6.73 -13.54
CA PRO A 79 -0.24 -6.46 -14.98
C PRO A 79 -0.70 -7.67 -15.80
N HIS A 80 -1.41 -7.44 -16.91
CA HIS A 80 -1.75 -8.50 -17.86
C HIS A 80 -0.65 -8.74 -18.91
N SER A 81 0.35 -7.86 -19.01
CA SER A 81 1.49 -7.98 -19.92
C SER A 81 2.83 -7.78 -19.20
N ASP A 82 3.91 -8.26 -19.81
CA ASP A 82 5.27 -8.09 -19.29
C ASP A 82 5.94 -6.79 -19.83
N ALA A 83 5.13 -5.79 -20.24
CA ALA A 83 5.63 -4.50 -20.75
C ALA A 83 6.36 -3.71 -19.65
N TYR A 84 7.45 -3.02 -20.02
CA TYR A 84 8.25 -2.19 -19.13
C TYR A 84 8.41 -0.75 -19.67
N PRO A 85 8.13 0.29 -18.87
CA PRO A 85 7.50 0.23 -17.54
C PRO A 85 6.07 -0.34 -17.60
N ILE A 86 5.49 -0.64 -16.45
CA ILE A 86 4.14 -1.21 -16.35
C ILE A 86 3.09 -0.33 -17.06
N SER A 87 2.22 -0.97 -17.87
CA SER A 87 1.07 -0.31 -18.51
C SER A 87 -0.13 -0.33 -17.57
N LEU A 88 -0.59 0.86 -17.15
CA LEU A 88 -1.70 1.00 -16.21
C LEU A 88 -3.06 0.66 -16.83
N GLU A 89 -3.24 0.95 -18.13
CA GLU A 89 -4.48 0.66 -18.85
C GLU A 89 -4.75 -0.85 -18.97
N ASP A 90 -3.68 -1.66 -18.97
CA ASP A 90 -3.73 -3.10 -19.11
C ASP A 90 -3.52 -3.84 -17.77
N ALA A 91 -3.76 -3.19 -16.63
CA ALA A 91 -3.60 -3.80 -15.32
C ALA A 91 -4.95 -4.02 -14.61
N GLN A 92 -5.08 -5.16 -13.93
CA GLN A 92 -6.17 -5.34 -12.97
C GLN A 92 -5.79 -4.66 -11.66
N LEU A 93 -6.68 -3.82 -11.16
CA LEU A 93 -6.46 -3.04 -9.95
C LEU A 93 -7.46 -3.45 -8.89
N TRP A 94 -7.01 -3.57 -7.65
CA TRP A 94 -7.88 -3.50 -6.49
C TRP A 94 -7.21 -2.69 -5.39
N ALA A 95 -8.01 -1.88 -4.71
CA ALA A 95 -7.56 -0.93 -3.71
C ALA A 95 -8.37 -1.07 -2.43
N VAL A 96 -7.72 -0.77 -1.32
CA VAL A 96 -8.35 -0.49 -0.04
C VAL A 96 -8.04 0.95 0.32
N ILE A 97 -9.09 1.74 0.47
CA ILE A 97 -9.01 3.12 0.94
C ILE A 97 -9.44 3.09 2.40
N GLU A 98 -8.50 3.31 3.30
CA GLU A 98 -8.71 3.38 4.74
C GLU A 98 -9.04 4.81 5.15
N GLY A 99 -9.91 4.97 6.13
CA GLY A 99 -10.35 6.28 6.58
C GLY A 99 -11.59 6.22 7.47
N ASP A 100 -12.30 7.33 7.59
CA ASP A 100 -13.64 7.33 8.15
C ASP A 100 -14.62 7.16 6.99
N PHE A 101 -15.33 6.05 6.88
CA PHE A 101 -16.31 5.77 5.81
C PHE A 101 -17.54 5.04 6.35
N PRO A 102 -18.44 5.75 7.09
CA PRO A 102 -19.66 5.15 7.60
C PRO A 102 -20.45 4.53 6.46
N ARG A 103 -20.72 3.23 6.57
CA ARG A 103 -21.35 2.45 5.49
C ARG A 103 -22.64 3.08 4.97
N PHE A 104 -23.41 3.69 5.85
CA PHE A 104 -24.67 4.35 5.46
C PHE A 104 -24.43 5.55 4.54
N LEU A 105 -23.42 6.39 4.83
CA LEU A 105 -23.09 7.57 4.01
C LEU A 105 -22.64 7.14 2.63
N VAL A 106 -21.72 6.19 2.55
CA VAL A 106 -21.17 5.69 1.28
C VAL A 106 -22.28 5.08 0.43
N ASN A 107 -23.10 4.20 1.02
CA ASN A 107 -24.22 3.59 0.29
C ASN A 107 -25.24 4.63 -0.18
N SER A 108 -25.60 5.60 0.68
CA SER A 108 -26.50 6.68 0.31
C SER A 108 -25.92 7.50 -0.84
N ALA A 109 -24.67 7.93 -0.75
CA ALA A 109 -23.99 8.69 -1.80
C ALA A 109 -24.02 7.93 -3.14
N LEU A 110 -23.57 6.67 -3.17
CA LEU A 110 -23.48 5.87 -4.40
C LEU A 110 -24.84 5.54 -5.02
N ILE A 111 -25.94 5.51 -4.26
CA ILE A 111 -27.29 5.37 -4.81
C ILE A 111 -27.70 6.60 -5.63
N TYR A 112 -27.27 7.79 -5.21
CA TYR A 112 -27.63 9.04 -5.87
C TYR A 112 -26.66 9.44 -6.99
N VAL A 113 -25.47 8.82 -7.08
CA VAL A 113 -24.54 9.03 -8.20
C VAL A 113 -25.07 8.31 -9.45
N PRO A 114 -25.46 9.02 -10.53
CA PRO A 114 -26.09 8.40 -11.69
C PRO A 114 -25.22 7.37 -12.40
N GLY A 115 -23.89 7.48 -12.28
CA GLY A 115 -22.90 6.59 -12.90
C GLY A 115 -22.78 5.22 -12.25
N PHE A 116 -23.38 4.98 -11.08
CA PHE A 116 -23.31 3.69 -10.39
C PHE A 116 -24.64 2.95 -10.41
N LYS A 117 -24.56 1.61 -10.39
CA LYS A 117 -25.69 0.70 -10.19
C LYS A 117 -25.38 -0.22 -9.01
N ARG A 118 -26.39 -0.49 -8.18
CA ARG A 118 -26.28 -1.47 -7.10
C ARG A 118 -26.32 -2.89 -7.68
N GLN A 119 -25.44 -3.75 -7.18
CA GLN A 119 -25.39 -5.18 -7.46
C GLN A 119 -25.48 -5.96 -6.15
N GLU A 120 -25.82 -7.24 -6.25
CA GLU A 120 -25.84 -8.18 -5.14
C GLU A 120 -24.87 -9.33 -5.44
N ALA A 121 -23.93 -9.56 -4.52
CA ALA A 121 -22.97 -10.65 -4.60
C ALA A 121 -23.62 -11.98 -4.21
N SER A 122 -22.94 -13.09 -4.52
CA SER A 122 -23.39 -14.47 -4.23
C SER A 122 -23.71 -14.74 -2.77
N ASP A 123 -23.11 -13.98 -1.84
CA ASP A 123 -23.30 -14.07 -0.40
C ASP A 123 -24.38 -13.10 0.16
N GLY A 124 -25.13 -12.43 -0.72
CA GLY A 124 -26.17 -11.45 -0.38
C GLY A 124 -25.64 -10.05 -0.03
N ARG A 125 -24.33 -9.80 -0.14
CA ARG A 125 -23.73 -8.48 0.10
C ARG A 125 -23.90 -7.59 -1.13
N THR A 126 -24.35 -6.35 -0.92
CA THR A 126 -24.50 -5.40 -2.04
C THR A 126 -23.30 -4.50 -2.29
N TYR A 127 -22.81 -4.46 -3.51
CA TYR A 127 -21.74 -3.55 -3.94
C TYR A 127 -22.26 -2.64 -5.05
N PHE A 128 -21.49 -1.64 -5.46
CA PHE A 128 -21.86 -0.75 -6.55
C PHE A 128 -20.88 -0.94 -7.70
N THR A 129 -21.40 -0.94 -8.93
CA THR A 129 -20.58 -0.99 -10.14
C THR A 129 -20.87 0.21 -11.02
N GLN A 130 -19.86 0.70 -11.71
CA GLN A 130 -20.01 1.76 -12.70
C GLN A 130 -20.84 1.23 -13.88
N LYS A 131 -21.71 2.07 -14.44
CA LYS A 131 -22.59 1.68 -15.56
C LYS A 131 -21.83 1.54 -16.87
N ASP A 132 -20.91 2.47 -17.13
CA ASP A 132 -20.15 2.61 -18.37
C ASP A 132 -18.65 2.32 -18.16
N GLY A 133 -18.32 1.51 -17.15
CA GLY A 133 -16.94 1.15 -16.78
C GLY A 133 -16.88 -0.17 -16.02
N ASN A 134 -15.69 -0.56 -15.61
CA ASN A 134 -15.41 -1.80 -14.87
C ASN A 134 -15.20 -1.57 -13.36
N LEU A 135 -15.32 -0.33 -12.87
CA LEU A 135 -15.09 -0.01 -11.47
C LEU A 135 -16.20 -0.56 -10.57
N SER A 136 -15.80 -1.29 -9.54
CA SER A 136 -16.65 -1.79 -8.46
C SER A 136 -16.21 -1.22 -7.13
N VAL A 137 -17.16 -0.77 -6.30
CA VAL A 137 -16.87 -0.13 -5.01
C VAL A 137 -17.81 -0.60 -3.91
N ARG A 138 -17.28 -0.73 -2.69
CA ARG A 138 -18.07 -1.00 -1.48
C ARG A 138 -17.38 -0.56 -0.20
N ALA A 139 -18.15 0.05 0.71
CA ALA A 139 -17.75 0.17 2.11
C ALA A 139 -17.75 -1.17 2.85
N VAL A 140 -16.61 -1.49 3.47
CA VAL A 140 -16.42 -2.64 4.35
C VAL A 140 -16.23 -2.13 5.78
N GLY A 141 -17.22 -2.40 6.62
CA GLY A 141 -17.28 -1.78 7.96
C GLY A 141 -17.57 -0.28 7.85
N ASN A 142 -16.97 0.51 8.75
CA ASN A 142 -17.07 1.97 8.76
C ASN A 142 -15.76 2.65 8.39
N ASN A 143 -14.70 1.89 8.08
CA ASN A 143 -13.35 2.46 8.04
C ASN A 143 -12.60 2.16 6.74
N SER A 144 -13.22 1.42 5.81
CA SER A 144 -12.55 1.00 4.59
C SER A 144 -13.51 0.98 3.41
N LEU A 145 -13.01 1.38 2.24
CA LEU A 145 -13.63 1.14 0.95
C LEU A 145 -12.77 0.12 0.20
N ILE A 146 -13.41 -0.88 -0.38
CA ILE A 146 -12.79 -1.72 -1.40
C ILE A 146 -13.20 -1.15 -2.75
N VAL A 147 -12.22 -0.92 -3.61
CA VAL A 147 -12.39 -0.48 -5.00
C VAL A 147 -11.68 -1.50 -5.90
N THR A 148 -12.23 -1.87 -7.04
CA THR A 148 -11.58 -2.79 -7.98
C THR A 148 -12.06 -2.59 -9.41
N THR A 149 -11.18 -2.80 -10.39
CA THR A 149 -11.50 -2.85 -11.82
C THR A 149 -11.75 -4.27 -12.31
N GLY A 150 -11.50 -5.28 -11.46
CA GLY A 150 -11.73 -6.70 -11.73
C GLY A 150 -12.98 -7.26 -11.05
N ASP A 151 -12.94 -8.55 -10.70
CA ASP A 151 -14.04 -9.21 -9.99
C ASP A 151 -14.12 -8.74 -8.53
N TYR A 152 -15.27 -8.20 -8.14
CA TYR A 152 -15.50 -7.69 -6.79
C TYR A 152 -15.47 -8.80 -5.73
N GLU A 153 -16.01 -9.99 -6.02
CA GLU A 153 -16.05 -11.06 -5.03
C GLU A 153 -14.66 -11.65 -4.77
N GLU A 154 -13.79 -11.69 -5.77
CA GLU A 154 -12.37 -11.99 -5.64
C GLU A 154 -11.65 -10.95 -4.77
N ALA A 155 -11.76 -9.66 -5.09
CA ALA A 155 -11.13 -8.60 -4.29
C ALA A 155 -11.59 -8.63 -2.82
N TYR A 156 -12.89 -8.84 -2.59
CA TYR A 156 -13.44 -8.95 -1.23
C TYR A 156 -12.96 -10.23 -0.51
N ARG A 157 -12.78 -11.34 -1.22
CA ARG A 157 -12.19 -12.57 -0.64
C ARG A 157 -10.74 -12.35 -0.25
N SER A 158 -9.95 -11.69 -1.09
CA SER A 158 -8.55 -11.33 -0.79
C SER A 158 -8.46 -10.43 0.45
N TYR A 159 -9.28 -9.37 0.52
CA TYR A 159 -9.38 -8.52 1.72
C TYR A 159 -9.78 -9.27 3.00
N ARG A 160 -10.51 -10.38 2.88
CA ARG A 160 -10.92 -11.23 4.01
C ARG A 160 -10.01 -12.43 4.24
N SER A 161 -8.93 -12.55 3.46
CA SER A 161 -7.96 -13.64 3.58
C SER A 161 -7.31 -13.63 4.96
N ARG A 162 -6.82 -14.80 5.35
CA ARG A 162 -6.05 -15.00 6.59
C ARG A 162 -4.57 -15.25 6.33
N ASP A 163 -4.21 -15.40 5.07
CA ASP A 163 -2.86 -15.72 4.66
C ASP A 163 -2.24 -14.40 4.18
N PRO A 164 -1.32 -13.81 4.97
CA PRO A 164 -0.63 -12.59 4.54
C PRO A 164 0.29 -12.92 3.36
N LEU A 165 0.26 -12.06 2.37
CA LEU A 165 1.12 -12.08 1.18
C LEU A 165 2.37 -11.21 1.38
N ILE A 166 2.26 -10.17 2.22
CA ILE A 166 3.40 -9.35 2.66
C ILE A 166 3.66 -9.62 4.15
N ASP A 167 4.91 -9.84 4.50
CA ASP A 167 5.31 -10.07 5.89
C ASP A 167 5.12 -8.81 6.76
N GLU A 168 5.15 -9.02 8.08
CA GLU A 168 4.89 -7.98 9.07
C GLU A 168 5.94 -6.86 9.05
N GLU A 169 7.20 -7.17 8.75
CA GLU A 169 8.28 -6.20 8.74
C GLU A 169 8.14 -5.26 7.53
N ILE A 170 7.97 -5.82 6.33
CA ILE A 170 7.74 -5.03 5.12
C ILE A 170 6.47 -4.20 5.24
N ALA A 171 5.35 -4.78 5.69
CA ALA A 171 4.11 -4.03 5.84
C ALA A 171 4.24 -2.87 6.84
N THR A 172 5.03 -3.04 7.91
CA THR A 172 5.30 -1.95 8.86
C THR A 172 6.13 -0.83 8.23
N LEU A 173 7.13 -1.19 7.43
CA LEU A 173 7.92 -0.20 6.69
C LEU A 173 7.03 0.58 5.72
N MET A 174 6.19 -0.12 4.94
CA MET A 174 5.28 0.50 3.97
C MET A 174 4.26 1.45 4.61
N GLU A 175 3.72 1.10 5.79
CA GLU A 175 2.79 1.96 6.53
C GLU A 175 3.47 3.15 7.20
N SER A 176 4.78 3.09 7.42
CA SER A 176 5.52 4.19 8.05
C SER A 176 5.97 5.26 7.06
N SER A 177 6.04 4.93 5.77
CA SER A 177 6.45 5.86 4.72
C SER A 177 5.28 6.67 4.15
N SER A 178 5.61 7.78 3.50
CA SER A 178 4.65 8.65 2.79
C SER A 178 4.10 7.93 1.56
N ILE A 179 4.99 7.34 0.76
CA ILE A 179 4.66 6.46 -0.35
C ILE A 179 5.48 5.19 -0.21
N ALA A 180 4.89 4.03 -0.46
CA ALA A 180 5.57 2.75 -0.52
C ALA A 180 5.21 2.02 -1.81
N LEU A 181 6.19 1.36 -2.41
CA LEU A 181 6.00 0.49 -3.57
C LEU A 181 6.70 -0.83 -3.29
N TRP A 182 5.97 -1.92 -3.43
CA TRP A 182 6.48 -3.27 -3.20
C TRP A 182 6.09 -4.19 -4.35
N ALA A 183 6.96 -5.10 -4.73
CA ALA A 183 6.61 -6.22 -5.59
C ALA A 183 7.42 -7.47 -5.25
N GLU A 184 6.75 -8.61 -5.32
CA GLU A 184 7.36 -9.94 -5.25
C GLU A 184 7.52 -10.50 -6.66
N GLU A 185 8.70 -11.05 -6.95
CA GLU A 185 9.09 -11.59 -8.26
C GLU A 185 8.66 -10.69 -9.45
N PRO A 186 9.01 -9.38 -9.46
CA PRO A 186 8.51 -8.46 -10.46
C PRO A 186 9.02 -8.82 -11.87
N LYS A 187 8.12 -8.87 -12.86
CA LYS A 187 8.53 -8.92 -14.28
C LYS A 187 8.62 -7.53 -14.91
N THR A 188 7.92 -6.59 -14.32
CA THR A 188 7.91 -5.17 -14.66
C THR A 188 7.84 -4.36 -13.36
N PHE A 189 8.27 -3.11 -13.40
CA PHE A 189 8.27 -2.24 -12.24
C PHE A 189 8.18 -0.76 -12.66
N PHE A 190 8.03 0.14 -11.68
CA PHE A 190 8.24 1.57 -11.94
C PHE A 190 9.71 1.86 -12.13
N GLU A 191 10.00 2.80 -13.03
CA GLU A 191 11.33 3.36 -13.12
C GLU A 191 11.41 4.65 -12.29
N LEU A 192 12.19 4.62 -11.21
CA LEU A 192 12.31 5.74 -10.25
C LEU A 192 13.52 6.65 -10.52
N GLY A 193 13.99 6.74 -11.76
CA GLY A 193 15.18 7.52 -12.12
C GLY A 193 16.51 6.90 -11.67
N LEU A 194 16.48 5.65 -11.18
CA LEU A 194 17.68 4.87 -10.90
C LEU A 194 18.37 4.37 -12.19
N GLU A 195 17.74 4.60 -13.34
CA GLU A 195 18.09 4.11 -14.66
C GLU A 195 18.36 2.59 -14.64
N LEU A 196 17.60 1.83 -13.84
CA LEU A 196 17.80 0.38 -13.72
C LEU A 196 17.30 -0.32 -14.98
N PRO A 197 18.16 -1.10 -15.66
CA PRO A 197 17.71 -1.99 -16.72
C PRO A 197 16.61 -2.95 -16.26
N GLN A 198 15.64 -3.21 -17.13
CA GLN A 198 14.54 -4.15 -16.86
C GLN A 198 15.05 -5.53 -16.40
N GLU A 199 16.19 -5.95 -16.93
CA GLU A 199 16.82 -7.23 -16.61
C GLU A 199 17.13 -7.40 -15.12
N ILE A 200 17.31 -6.30 -14.38
CA ILE A 200 17.50 -6.35 -12.93
C ILE A 200 16.23 -6.85 -12.24
N PHE A 201 15.06 -6.31 -12.60
CA PHE A 201 13.79 -6.68 -11.99
C PHE A 201 13.45 -8.15 -12.24
N LEU A 202 13.76 -8.66 -13.44
CA LEU A 202 13.59 -10.09 -13.76
C LEU A 202 14.44 -11.03 -12.88
N GLN A 203 15.55 -10.52 -12.34
CA GLN A 203 16.45 -11.24 -11.44
C GLN A 203 16.19 -10.94 -9.95
N ALA A 204 15.23 -10.07 -9.63
CA ALA A 204 14.84 -9.78 -8.26
C ALA A 204 13.81 -10.80 -7.76
N ASP A 205 13.95 -11.16 -6.48
CA ASP A 205 12.92 -11.89 -5.72
C ASP A 205 11.92 -10.90 -5.11
N SER A 206 12.39 -9.73 -4.68
CA SER A 206 11.50 -8.66 -4.22
C SER A 206 12.14 -7.28 -4.37
N VAL A 207 11.29 -6.28 -4.52
CA VAL A 207 11.67 -4.87 -4.56
C VAL A 207 10.75 -4.12 -3.60
N LEU A 208 11.33 -3.30 -2.73
CA LEU A 208 10.63 -2.37 -1.85
C LEU A 208 11.25 -0.99 -2.00
N PHE A 209 10.46 0.00 -2.38
CA PHE A 209 10.82 1.41 -2.36
C PHE A 209 9.95 2.14 -1.34
N LEU A 210 10.58 2.89 -0.45
CA LEU A 210 9.94 3.71 0.57
C LEU A 210 10.35 5.16 0.28
N LEU A 211 9.36 6.00 0.03
CA LEU A 211 9.59 7.42 -0.21
C LEU A 211 9.06 8.23 0.95
N ASP A 212 9.87 9.20 1.34
CA ASP A 212 9.55 10.18 2.35
C ASP A 212 10.10 11.54 1.95
N HIS A 213 9.56 12.57 2.58
CA HIS A 213 9.98 13.94 2.38
C HIS A 213 10.12 14.64 3.74
N ASP A 214 10.85 15.75 3.75
CA ASP A 214 10.97 16.64 4.90
C ASP A 214 9.92 17.76 4.85
N GLU A 215 10.01 18.69 5.80
CA GLU A 215 9.12 19.86 5.85
C GLU A 215 9.31 20.82 4.65
N ALA A 216 10.42 20.70 3.91
CA ALA A 216 10.72 21.48 2.72
C ALA A 216 10.28 20.79 1.41
N ASP A 217 9.57 19.66 1.52
CA ASP A 217 9.11 18.84 0.39
C ASP A 217 10.26 18.23 -0.43
N GLN A 218 11.44 18.05 0.20
CA GLN A 218 12.57 17.38 -0.42
C GLN A 218 12.43 15.87 -0.24
N TYR A 219 12.21 15.14 -1.33
CA TYR A 219 11.99 13.70 -1.31
C TYR A 219 13.29 12.89 -1.34
N TRP A 220 13.30 11.79 -0.59
CA TRP A 220 14.28 10.73 -0.72
C TRP A 220 13.60 9.36 -0.85
N VAL A 221 14.35 8.40 -1.37
CA VAL A 221 13.95 7.00 -1.44
C VAL A 221 14.93 6.12 -0.67
N ASP A 222 14.36 5.26 0.16
CA ASP A 222 15.01 4.06 0.66
C ASP A 222 14.57 2.88 -0.23
N ALA A 223 15.53 2.13 -0.76
CA ALA A 223 15.27 0.99 -1.63
C ALA A 223 15.90 -0.28 -1.08
N TYR A 224 15.12 -1.35 -1.04
CA TYR A 224 15.52 -2.69 -0.63
C TYR A 224 15.22 -3.64 -1.78
N ILE A 225 16.26 -4.16 -2.42
CA ILE A 225 16.14 -5.03 -3.58
C ILE A 225 16.78 -6.37 -3.24
N THR A 226 15.97 -7.41 -3.10
CA THR A 226 16.43 -8.77 -2.84
C THR A 226 16.61 -9.49 -4.17
N MET A 227 17.83 -9.98 -4.45
CA MET A 227 18.15 -10.67 -5.69
C MET A 227 18.12 -12.19 -5.54
N LYS A 228 17.86 -12.89 -6.65
CA LYS A 228 17.89 -14.38 -6.73
C LYS A 228 19.24 -15.01 -6.41
N GLY A 229 20.32 -14.24 -6.48
CA GLY A 229 21.66 -14.75 -6.30
C GLY A 229 22.68 -13.69 -5.90
N ALA A 230 23.72 -14.14 -5.20
CA ALA A 230 24.75 -13.26 -4.64
C ALA A 230 25.56 -12.54 -5.74
N LYS A 231 25.70 -13.16 -6.93
CA LYS A 231 26.40 -12.54 -8.06
C LYS A 231 25.59 -11.36 -8.60
N GLU A 232 24.29 -11.55 -8.73
CA GLU A 232 23.33 -10.56 -9.20
C GLU A 232 23.25 -9.40 -8.19
N ALA A 233 23.18 -9.68 -6.89
CA ALA A 233 23.22 -8.67 -5.83
C ALA A 233 24.51 -7.83 -5.85
N ASN A 234 25.67 -8.49 -5.96
CA ASN A 234 26.96 -7.80 -6.09
C ASN A 234 27.02 -6.92 -7.34
N THR A 235 26.49 -7.40 -8.47
CA THR A 235 26.47 -6.66 -9.74
C THR A 235 25.58 -5.43 -9.62
N LEU A 236 24.36 -5.58 -9.09
CA LEU A 236 23.44 -4.48 -8.85
C LEU A 236 24.06 -3.43 -7.93
N SER A 237 24.63 -3.84 -6.79
CA SER A 237 25.29 -2.92 -5.85
C SER A 237 26.39 -2.07 -6.51
N GLN A 238 27.20 -2.68 -7.39
CA GLN A 238 28.23 -1.97 -8.15
C GLN A 238 27.63 -1.02 -9.19
N MET A 239 26.59 -1.46 -9.91
CA MET A 239 25.91 -0.65 -10.93
C MET A 239 25.29 0.61 -10.32
N VAL A 240 24.47 0.47 -9.28
CA VAL A 240 23.79 1.60 -8.64
C VAL A 240 24.81 2.59 -8.08
N ARG A 241 25.84 2.10 -7.35
CA ARG A 241 26.89 2.98 -6.80
C ARG A 241 27.63 3.73 -7.89
N SER A 242 27.94 3.06 -9.01
CA SER A 242 28.65 3.67 -10.13
C SER A 242 27.79 4.70 -10.86
N GLY A 243 26.51 4.39 -11.08
CA GLY A 243 25.51 5.29 -11.66
C GLY A 243 25.35 6.56 -10.83
N TYR A 244 25.18 6.40 -9.52
CA TYR A 244 25.05 7.53 -8.60
C TYR A 244 26.32 8.41 -8.57
N VAL A 245 27.52 7.82 -8.52
CA VAL A 245 28.78 8.59 -8.61
C VAL A 245 28.92 9.33 -9.94
N ALA A 246 28.49 8.70 -11.04
CA ALA A 246 28.49 9.34 -12.35
C ALA A 246 27.54 10.54 -12.39
N ARG A 247 26.35 10.42 -11.77
CA ARG A 247 25.36 11.50 -11.60
C ARG A 247 25.94 12.68 -10.81
N LEU A 248 26.48 12.43 -9.61
CA LEU A 248 27.12 13.47 -8.79
C LEU A 248 28.20 14.25 -9.54
N ARG A 249 29.03 13.55 -10.33
CA ARG A 249 30.08 14.19 -11.15
C ARG A 249 29.50 15.05 -12.27
N ARG A 250 28.43 14.60 -12.93
CA ARG A 250 27.72 15.34 -13.98
C ARG A 250 27.15 16.65 -13.44
N GLU A 251 26.62 16.61 -12.22
CA GLU A 251 26.02 17.74 -11.50
C GLU A 251 27.04 18.61 -10.76
N LYS A 252 28.34 18.29 -10.86
CA LYS A 252 29.43 18.99 -10.17
C LYS A 252 29.28 18.98 -8.64
N GLN A 253 28.58 17.99 -8.10
CA GLN A 253 28.49 17.76 -6.67
C GLN A 253 29.74 17.02 -6.15
N THR A 254 30.04 17.20 -4.86
CA THR A 254 31.22 16.59 -4.25
C THR A 254 30.95 15.13 -3.92
N VAL A 255 31.82 14.24 -4.39
CA VAL A 255 31.72 12.80 -4.11
C VAL A 255 32.33 12.50 -2.74
N ASN A 256 31.48 12.23 -1.73
CA ASN A 256 31.91 11.80 -0.41
C ASN A 256 31.88 10.26 -0.29
N ILE A 257 33.06 9.63 -0.36
CA ILE A 257 33.19 8.17 -0.31
C ILE A 257 32.69 7.56 1.00
N ALA A 258 32.81 8.27 2.12
CA ALA A 258 32.34 7.77 3.42
C ALA A 258 30.80 7.70 3.43
N ALA A 259 30.13 8.77 3.00
CA ALA A 259 28.66 8.80 2.89
C ALA A 259 28.13 7.72 1.94
N LEU A 260 28.80 7.50 0.79
CA LEU A 260 28.41 6.45 -0.16
C LEU A 260 28.46 5.03 0.43
N ARG A 261 29.34 4.78 1.40
CA ARG A 261 29.43 3.46 2.05
C ARG A 261 28.27 3.21 3.01
N GLU A 262 27.73 4.27 3.61
CA GLU A 262 26.57 4.19 4.50
C GLU A 262 25.25 4.17 3.70
N MET A 263 25.27 4.80 2.53
CA MET A 263 24.16 4.88 1.59
C MET A 263 23.89 3.57 0.84
N PHE A 264 24.94 2.93 0.32
CA PHE A 264 24.85 1.72 -0.52
C PHE A 264 25.38 0.51 0.22
N LEU A 265 24.46 -0.25 0.83
CA LEU A 265 24.77 -1.45 1.60
C LEU A 265 24.43 -2.70 0.79
N LEU A 266 25.13 -3.78 1.09
CA LEU A 266 24.87 -5.11 0.56
C LEU A 266 24.85 -6.06 1.75
N ASP A 267 23.70 -6.67 2.01
CA ASP A 267 23.51 -7.69 3.03
C ASP A 267 23.08 -9.00 2.37
N ASP A 268 24.06 -9.90 2.21
CA ASP A 268 23.94 -11.15 1.45
C ASP A 268 23.34 -10.96 0.04
N LEU A 269 22.05 -11.23 -0.13
CA LEU A 269 21.31 -11.11 -1.39
C LEU A 269 20.59 -9.77 -1.56
N GLN A 270 20.54 -8.96 -0.51
CA GLN A 270 19.79 -7.72 -0.48
C GLN A 270 20.71 -6.51 -0.72
N VAL A 271 20.38 -5.73 -1.74
CA VAL A 271 20.96 -4.41 -1.98
C VAL A 271 20.07 -3.37 -1.30
N ILE A 272 20.67 -2.58 -0.40
CA ILE A 272 19.98 -1.51 0.32
C ILE A 272 20.57 -0.18 -0.13
N ILE A 273 19.70 0.74 -0.53
CA ILE A 273 20.01 2.13 -0.87
C ILE A 273 19.26 2.99 0.14
N ARG A 274 19.95 3.86 0.87
CA ARG A 274 19.33 4.72 1.89
C ARG A 274 19.38 6.19 1.50
N GLN A 275 18.30 6.92 1.77
CA GLN A 275 18.20 8.37 1.66
C GLN A 275 18.72 8.89 0.32
N MET A 276 18.39 8.19 -0.77
CA MET A 276 18.72 8.68 -2.09
C MET A 276 17.76 9.80 -2.46
N GLU A 277 18.29 11.01 -2.56
CA GLU A 277 17.53 12.17 -3.03
C GLU A 277 16.97 11.91 -4.44
N LEU A 278 15.66 12.13 -4.56
CA LEU A 278 14.90 12.12 -5.80
C LEU A 278 14.94 13.50 -6.43
N GLN A 279 15.25 13.57 -7.72
CA GLN A 279 15.24 14.82 -8.45
C GLN A 279 13.80 15.25 -8.76
N ASP A 280 13.56 16.56 -8.87
CA ASP A 280 12.23 17.12 -9.16
C ASP A 280 11.55 16.46 -10.38
N GLN A 281 12.32 16.14 -11.43
CA GLN A 281 11.80 15.49 -12.62
C GLN A 281 11.38 14.03 -12.36
N GLU A 282 12.17 13.30 -11.58
CA GLU A 282 11.88 11.90 -11.19
C GLU A 282 10.64 11.85 -10.30
N LEU A 283 10.55 12.77 -9.33
CA LEU A 283 9.40 12.93 -8.45
C LEU A 283 8.13 13.29 -9.24
N ALA A 284 8.23 14.23 -10.19
CA ALA A 284 7.09 14.62 -11.01
C ALA A 284 6.56 13.46 -11.85
N GLN A 285 7.45 12.67 -12.47
CA GLN A 285 7.06 11.49 -13.24
C GLN A 285 6.41 10.41 -12.37
N LEU A 286 6.94 10.20 -11.17
CA LEU A 286 6.34 9.28 -10.20
C LEU A 286 4.96 9.76 -9.77
N LYS A 287 4.83 11.03 -9.35
CA LYS A 287 3.53 11.59 -8.93
C LYS A 287 2.51 11.55 -10.08
N GLU A 288 2.91 11.86 -11.31
CA GLU A 288 2.03 11.72 -12.49
C GLU A 288 1.58 10.27 -12.70
N SER A 289 2.51 9.31 -12.58
CA SER A 289 2.19 7.88 -12.67
C SER A 289 1.21 7.45 -11.57
N LEU A 290 1.43 7.91 -10.33
CA LEU A 290 0.55 7.62 -9.19
C LEU A 290 -0.85 8.23 -9.35
N VAL A 291 -0.95 9.46 -9.89
CA VAL A 291 -2.24 10.08 -10.22
C VAL A 291 -3.01 9.27 -11.26
N GLY A 292 -2.31 8.62 -12.20
CA GLY A 292 -2.95 7.71 -13.15
C GLY A 292 -3.47 6.40 -12.55
N ILE A 293 -3.03 6.04 -11.34
CA ILE A 293 -3.35 4.76 -10.67
C ILE A 293 -4.43 4.93 -9.60
N LEU A 294 -4.29 5.99 -8.80
CA LEU A 294 -5.18 6.35 -7.69
C LEU A 294 -6.54 6.85 -8.22
#